data_AF-A0A8X6VBE2-F1
#
_entry.id   AF-A0A8X6VBE2-F1
#
_cell.length_a   1.000
_cell.length_b   1.000
_cell.length_c   1.000
_cell.angle_alpha   90.00
_cell.angle_beta   90.00
_cell.angle_gamma   90.00
#
_symmetry.space_group_name_H-M   'P 1'
#
loop_
_entity.id
_entity.type
_entity.pdbx_description
1 polymer ?
#
loop_
_entity_poly.entity_id
_entity_poly.type
_entity_poly.pdbx_seq_one_letter_code
_entity_poly.pdbx_strand_id
1 'polypeptide(L)'
;MQPLRDEEAWGIFERKILCCIFCGIQVEGSWRRRFNLELYKIYKQSDVVKFVKLQRPKWAGHLARMNEDRCCKKIFLTKPLGNRPC
;
A
#
# COMPACT_ATOMS: atom_id res chain seq x y z
N MET A 1 12.49 8.15 10.15
CA MET A 1 13.00 7.74 8.82
C MET A 1 13.76 6.44 9.06
N GLN A 2 13.15 5.26 8.93
CA GLN A 2 13.02 4.52 7.68
C GLN A 2 11.69 3.74 7.56
N PRO A 3 10.81 4.12 6.61
CA PRO A 3 9.68 3.31 6.16
C PRO A 3 9.98 2.48 4.89
N LEU A 4 11.26 2.31 4.52
CA LEU A 4 11.66 1.74 3.22
C LEU A 4 11.34 0.25 3.06
N ARG A 5 11.46 -0.58 4.11
CA ARG A 5 11.29 -2.04 3.99
C ARG A 5 9.88 -2.50 3.61
N ASP A 6 8.86 -1.92 4.26
CA ASP A 6 7.48 -2.37 4.05
C ASP A 6 6.91 -1.87 2.73
N GLU A 7 7.18 -0.62 2.35
CA GLU A 7 6.72 -0.05 1.08
C GLU A 7 7.32 -0.78 -0.12
N GLU A 8 8.60 -1.16 -0.04
CA GLU A 8 9.25 -1.98 -1.07
C GLU A 8 8.63 -3.38 -1.16
N ALA A 9 8.32 -4.01 -0.01
CA ALA A 9 7.65 -5.30 0.04
C ALA A 9 6.27 -5.27 -0.63
N TRP A 10 5.49 -4.21 -0.39
CA TRP A 10 4.21 -3.99 -1.06
C TRP A 10 4.37 -3.86 -2.58
N GLY A 11 5.37 -3.10 -3.05
CA GLY A 11 5.64 -2.98 -4.48
C GLY A 11 6.10 -4.30 -5.12
N ILE A 12 6.89 -5.12 -4.41
CA ILE A 12 7.27 -6.46 -4.88
C ILE A 12 6.03 -7.37 -4.96
N PHE A 13 5.18 -7.33 -3.94
CA PHE A 13 3.93 -8.11 -3.91
C PHE A 13 3.03 -7.73 -5.08
N GLU A 14 2.77 -6.44 -5.30
CA GLU A 14 1.95 -5.96 -6.43
C GLU A 14 2.52 -6.45 -7.76
N ARG A 15 3.83 -6.29 -8.02
CA ARG A 15 4.45 -6.76 -9.27
C ARG A 15 4.33 -8.26 -9.47
N LYS A 16 4.43 -9.07 -8.40
CA LYS A 16 4.23 -10.52 -8.49
C LYS A 16 2.80 -10.86 -8.91
N ILE A 17 1.81 -10.25 -8.26
CA ILE A 17 0.39 -10.44 -8.59
C ILE A 17 0.08 -9.97 -10.02
N LEU A 18 0.56 -8.79 -10.42
CA LEU A 18 0.36 -8.27 -11.77
C LEU A 18 1.03 -9.16 -12.83
N CYS A 19 2.21 -9.72 -12.55
CA CYS A 19 2.85 -10.72 -13.42
C CYS A 19 1.99 -12.00 -13.56
N CYS A 20 1.34 -12.45 -12.49
CA CYS A 20 0.46 -13.62 -12.53
C CYS A 20 -0.82 -13.36 -13.36
N ILE A 21 -1.39 -12.16 -13.27
CA ILE A 21 -2.61 -11.80 -14.00
C ILE A 21 -2.34 -11.55 -15.49
N PHE A 22 -1.29 -10.76 -15.81
CA PHE A 22 -0.99 -10.35 -17.18
C PHE A 22 -0.05 -11.30 -17.94
N CYS A 23 0.49 -12.31 -17.25
CA CYS A 23 1.35 -13.35 -17.78
C CYS A 23 2.57 -12.84 -18.56
N GLY A 24 3.32 -13.78 -19.14
CA GLY A 24 4.40 -13.47 -20.09
C GLY A 24 3.87 -12.80 -21.36
N ILE A 25 4.78 -12.22 -22.12
CA ILE A 25 4.51 -11.74 -23.48
C ILE A 25 5.27 -12.63 -24.47
N GLN A 26 4.61 -12.98 -25.58
CA GLN A 26 5.26 -13.69 -26.67
C GLN A 26 5.96 -12.67 -27.58
N VAL A 27 7.26 -12.84 -27.78
CA VAL A 27 8.08 -12.04 -28.70
C VAL A 27 8.83 -13.00 -29.60
N GLU A 28 8.61 -12.89 -30.91
CA GLU A 28 9.30 -13.70 -31.93
C GLU A 28 9.22 -15.22 -31.65
N GLY A 29 8.04 -15.70 -31.24
CA GLY A 29 7.81 -17.11 -30.92
C GLY A 29 8.27 -17.54 -29.53
N SER A 30 9.03 -16.71 -28.80
CA SER A 30 9.53 -17.01 -27.45
C SER A 30 8.71 -16.30 -26.37
N TRP A 31 8.44 -16.99 -25.26
CA TRP A 31 7.79 -16.38 -24.09
C TRP A 31 8.83 -15.71 -23.20
N ARG A 32 8.61 -14.42 -22.91
CA ARG A 32 9.43 -13.69 -21.94
C ARG A 32 8.58 -13.11 -20.82
N ARG A 33 9.20 -12.95 -19.65
CA ARG A 33 8.60 -12.19 -18.55
C ARG A 33 8.52 -10.72 -18.94
N ARG A 34 7.43 -10.05 -18.57
CA ARG A 34 7.26 -8.61 -18.80
C ARG A 34 8.18 -7.79 -17.90
N PHE A 35 8.63 -6.64 -18.40
CA PHE A 35 9.37 -5.67 -17.59
C PHE A 35 8.41 -4.83 -16.72
N ASN A 36 8.92 -4.28 -15.62
CA ASN A 36 8.12 -3.45 -14.71
C ASN A 36 7.45 -2.27 -15.43
N LEU A 37 8.15 -1.63 -16.36
CA LEU A 37 7.59 -0.52 -17.14
C LEU A 37 6.40 -0.95 -18.02
N GLU A 38 6.46 -2.16 -18.60
CA GLU A 38 5.38 -2.71 -19.40
C GLU A 38 4.16 -3.01 -18.53
N LEU A 39 4.38 -3.60 -17.36
CA LEU A 39 3.31 -3.87 -16.38
C LEU A 39 2.61 -2.58 -15.95
N TYR A 40 3.36 -1.51 -15.63
CA TYR A 40 2.77 -0.23 -15.25
C TYR A 40 1.98 0.42 -16.41
N LYS A 41 2.46 0.30 -17.65
CA LYS A 41 1.73 0.78 -18.84
C LYS A 41 0.42 0.04 -19.09
N ILE A 42 0.35 -1.24 -18.72
CA ILE A 42 -0.86 -2.06 -18.88
C ILE A 42 -1.84 -1.80 -17.73
N TYR A 43 -1.34 -1.77 -16.50
CA TYR A 43 -2.17 -1.59 -15.30
C TYR A 43 -2.81 -0.21 -15.24
N LYS A 44 -2.08 0.86 -15.62
CA LYS A 44 -2.58 2.26 -15.71
C LYS A 44 -3.25 2.81 -14.44
N GLN A 45 -3.02 2.18 -13.29
CA GLN A 45 -3.59 2.58 -12.00
C GLN A 45 -2.50 3.04 -11.03
N SER A 46 -2.92 3.65 -9.92
CA SER A 46 -1.99 4.00 -8.84
C SER A 46 -1.42 2.75 -8.18
N ASP A 47 -0.10 2.75 -7.94
CA ASP A 47 0.62 1.76 -7.13
C ASP A 47 -0.08 1.54 -5.77
N VAL A 48 -0.08 0.30 -5.30
CA VAL A 48 -0.65 -0.11 -4.01
C VAL A 48 -0.15 0.74 -2.85
N VAL A 49 1.12 1.15 -2.85
CA VAL A 49 1.70 2.00 -1.79
C VAL A 49 1.02 3.36 -1.77
N LYS A 50 0.82 3.95 -2.96
CA LYS A 50 0.13 5.24 -3.10
C LYS A 50 -1.33 5.10 -2.68
N PHE A 51 -1.99 4.02 -3.08
CA PHE A 51 -3.37 3.75 -2.66
C PHE A 51 -3.48 3.67 -1.14
N VAL A 52 -2.64 2.88 -0.46
CA VAL A 52 -2.65 2.75 1.00
C VAL A 52 -2.39 4.10 1.68
N LYS A 53 -1.43 4.89 1.18
CA LYS A 53 -1.16 6.23 1.71
C LYS A 53 -2.38 7.16 1.59
N LEU A 54 -3.10 7.12 0.46
CA LEU A 54 -4.32 7.90 0.25
C LEU A 54 -5.48 7.47 1.15
N GLN A 55 -5.52 6.22 1.61
CA GLN A 55 -6.56 5.75 2.53
C GLN A 55 -6.33 6.17 3.99
N ARG A 56 -5.10 6.48 4.40
CA ARG A 56 -4.78 6.94 5.77
C ARG A 56 -5.58 8.18 6.22
N PRO A 57 -5.67 9.28 5.44
CA PRO A 57 -6.47 10.43 5.84
C PRO A 57 -7.97 10.12 5.87
N LYS A 58 -8.47 9.22 5.00
CA LYS A 58 -9.86 8.76 5.06
C LYS A 58 -10.15 8.03 6.37
N TRP A 59 -9.23 7.18 6.81
CA TRP A 59 -9.30 6.51 8.11
C TRP A 59 -9.25 7.50 9.28
N ALA A 60 -8.33 8.46 9.26
CA ALA A 60 -8.25 9.50 10.27
C ALA A 60 -9.55 10.34 10.34
N GLY A 61 -10.07 10.75 9.19
CA GLY A 61 -11.35 11.47 9.10
C GLY A 61 -12.56 10.63 9.49
N HIS A 62 -12.50 9.31 9.31
CA HIS A 62 -13.52 8.38 9.82
C HIS A 62 -13.47 8.31 11.35
N LEU A 63 -12.28 8.14 11.94
CA LEU A 63 -12.08 8.13 13.40
C LEU A 63 -12.52 9.45 14.04
N ALA A 64 -12.21 10.59 13.41
CA ALA A 64 -12.63 11.91 13.89
C ALA A 64 -14.15 12.08 13.96
N ARG A 65 -14.88 11.49 12.99
CA ARG A 65 -16.35 11.51 12.92
C ARG A 65 -17.05 10.46 13.76
N MET A 66 -16.33 9.46 14.31
CA MET A 66 -16.94 8.49 15.22
C MET A 66 -17.47 9.16 16.49
N ASN A 67 -18.45 8.52 17.14
CA ASN A 67 -18.91 8.93 18.46
C ASN A 67 -17.75 8.85 19.48
N GLU A 68 -17.76 9.75 20.45
CA GLU A 68 -16.68 9.87 21.45
C GLU A 68 -16.55 8.65 22.34
N ASP A 69 -17.63 7.90 22.54
CA ASP A 69 -17.63 6.68 23.36
C ASP A 69 -16.79 5.55 22.75
N ARG A 70 -16.54 5.60 21.44
CA ARG A 70 -15.77 4.56 20.74
C ARG A 70 -14.32 4.61 21.20
N CYS A 71 -13.85 3.49 21.75
CA CYS A 71 -12.47 3.30 22.21
C CYS A 71 -11.43 3.74 21.15
N CYS A 72 -11.67 3.43 19.88
CA CYS A 72 -10.78 3.82 18.78
C CYS A 72 -10.57 5.35 18.66
N LYS A 73 -11.63 6.16 18.83
CA LYS A 73 -11.53 7.62 18.79
C LYS A 73 -10.81 8.16 20.02
N LYS A 74 -11.12 7.60 21.21
CA LYS A 74 -10.41 7.94 22.45
C LYS A 74 -8.92 7.68 22.30
N ILE A 75 -8.51 6.47 21.90
CA ILE A 75 -7.10 6.12 21.68
C ILE A 75 -6.43 7.04 20.65
N PHE A 76 -7.12 7.35 19.55
CA PHE A 76 -6.58 8.21 18.49
C PHE A 76 -6.33 9.65 18.96
N LEU A 77 -7.19 10.19 19.82
CA LEU A 77 -7.06 11.55 20.37
C LEU A 77 -6.17 11.63 21.62
N THR A 78 -6.04 10.52 22.35
CA THR A 78 -5.23 10.46 23.57
C THR A 78 -3.76 10.71 23.24
N LYS A 79 -3.15 11.64 23.97
CA LYS A 79 -1.69 11.79 24.02
C LYS A 79 -1.15 10.87 25.12
N PRO A 80 -0.46 9.76 24.80
CA PRO A 80 0.08 8.88 25.83
C PRO A 80 1.13 9.63 26.66
N LEU A 81 0.88 9.74 27.95
CA LEU A 81 1.83 10.29 28.92
C LEU A 81 2.74 9.14 29.37
N GLY A 82 3.76 8.84 28.57
CA GLY A 82 4.75 7.81 28.91
C GLY A 82 5.64 7.46 27.73
N ASN A 83 6.96 7.41 27.96
CA ASN A 83 7.88 6.81 27.02
C ASN A 83 7.84 5.29 27.20
N ARG A 84 7.92 4.54 26.10
CA ARG A 84 8.16 3.09 26.19
C ARG A 84 9.48 2.90 26.94
N PRO A 85 9.52 2.11 28.03
CA PRO A 85 10.80 1.76 28.62
C PRO A 85 11.64 1.07 27.54
N CYS A 86 12.85 1.60 27.36
CA CYS A 86 13.85 1.09 26.43
C CYS A 86 14.33 -0.30 26.85
#